data_AF-A0A3C1RKD8-F1
#
_entry.id   AF-A0A3C1RKD8-F1
#
_cell.length_a   1.000
_cell.length_b   1.000
_cell.length_c   1.000
_cell.angle_alpha   90.00
_cell.angle_beta   90.00
_cell.angle_gamma   90.00
#
_symmetry.space_group_name_H-M   'P 1'
#
loop_
_entity.id
_entity.type
_entity.pdbx_description
1 polymer ?
#
loop_
_entity_poly.entity_id
_entity_poly.type
_entity_poly.pdbx_seq_one_letter_code
_entity_poly.pdbx_strand_id
1 'polypeptide(L)'
;MQKQTKLQIFITALLFSGFTFTSAQVGIGTSSPNPSAMLEINSANKGVLFPSVSLDSETDNITIPSPAEGLIVWNNGQAGLVETGFFYWNNAKWNMLSVEGSQVTPVVPGGGGTTSGWNDSATNSGTNAGANTTLALGTNTYDDLIFKVNSVKMGRLGVDNSVSLGPMANAGQNGISIGTSSSAFQGVSIGNEASVGANDGLAVGNKATAAAFKSNAIGYNAKTNKNESTAIGNNSLADGFQSTAIGYNSKTTANESSALGNNSFAAGFQSVALGYNAKTNSNSETAVGFNTVTNGQNSTAIGSGASATGQNSTAIGYNTTTSQYNAISIGNSSANVGIGTSTPNTTARLDVNGQYKLGSKGTVNKNQISFEVWPGVSVNNLPSGKSTTMDIAIPAAMVPTSTKATIVVTPASDFAGNATFSISNPRMTSTSNITINLTNISGNAESLYSAHFYVTINEF
;
A
#
# COMPACT_ATOMS: atom_id res chain seq x y z
N MET A 1 -109.44 78.74 -0.71
CA MET A 1 -108.43 77.80 -1.26
C MET A 1 -107.65 78.48 -2.38
N GLN A 2 -106.45 79.00 -2.11
CA GLN A 2 -105.41 79.31 -3.11
C GLN A 2 -104.17 79.86 -2.38
N LYS A 3 -103.30 78.97 -1.89
CA LYS A 3 -101.96 79.36 -1.44
C LYS A 3 -100.92 78.24 -1.43
N GLN A 4 -101.18 77.08 -2.05
CA GLN A 4 -100.24 75.95 -2.01
C GLN A 4 -99.51 75.62 -3.34
N THR A 5 -99.81 76.25 -4.47
CA THR A 5 -99.27 75.80 -5.77
C THR A 5 -97.91 76.39 -6.19
N LYS A 6 -97.35 77.39 -5.49
CA LYS A 6 -96.06 78.00 -5.90
C LYS A 6 -94.81 77.38 -5.25
N LEU A 7 -94.95 76.68 -4.12
CA LEU A 7 -93.81 76.05 -3.45
C LEU A 7 -93.39 74.73 -4.12
N GLN A 8 -94.34 74.04 -4.77
CA GLN A 8 -94.06 72.74 -5.38
C GLN A 8 -93.17 72.84 -6.64
N ILE A 9 -93.28 73.91 -7.43
CA ILE A 9 -92.54 73.99 -8.70
C ILE A 9 -91.04 74.31 -8.49
N PHE A 10 -90.69 75.00 -7.41
CA PHE A 10 -89.27 75.32 -7.11
C PHE A 10 -88.52 74.12 -6.53
N ILE A 11 -89.21 73.23 -5.81
CA ILE A 11 -88.61 72.03 -5.21
C ILE A 11 -88.36 70.96 -6.28
N THR A 12 -89.21 70.86 -7.31
CA THR A 12 -89.02 69.86 -8.38
C THR A 12 -87.83 70.16 -9.30
N ALA A 13 -87.43 71.43 -9.46
CA ALA A 13 -86.31 71.82 -10.32
C ALA A 13 -84.92 71.61 -9.68
N LEU A 14 -84.82 71.56 -8.35
CA LEU A 14 -83.55 71.33 -7.65
C LEU A 14 -83.22 69.82 -7.48
N LEU A 15 -84.19 68.93 -7.69
CA LEU A 15 -84.04 67.49 -7.50
C LEU A 15 -83.50 66.74 -8.73
N PHE A 16 -83.24 67.44 -9.86
CA PHE A 16 -82.81 66.81 -11.12
C PHE A 16 -81.33 67.03 -11.50
N SER A 17 -80.51 67.62 -10.63
CA SER A 17 -79.07 67.80 -10.89
C SER A 17 -78.21 66.88 -10.02
N GLY A 18 -77.77 65.76 -10.61
CA GLY A 18 -76.49 65.14 -10.29
C GLY A 18 -76.53 63.88 -9.42
N PHE A 19 -76.74 62.73 -10.05
CA PHE A 19 -76.14 61.49 -9.57
C PHE A 19 -75.02 61.09 -10.54
N THR A 20 -73.80 61.53 -10.27
CA THR A 20 -72.60 60.87 -10.79
C THR A 20 -72.39 59.60 -9.97
N PHE A 21 -72.40 58.43 -10.61
CA PHE A 21 -71.97 57.20 -9.96
C PHE A 21 -70.46 57.25 -9.75
N THR A 22 -70.03 57.79 -8.60
CA THR A 22 -68.67 57.61 -8.12
C THR A 22 -68.61 56.23 -7.45
N SER A 23 -67.89 55.29 -8.03
CA SER A 23 -67.48 54.07 -7.33
C SER A 23 -66.53 54.50 -6.21
N ALA A 24 -67.09 54.78 -5.03
CA ALA A 24 -66.29 55.18 -3.88
C ALA A 24 -65.56 53.96 -3.33
N GLN A 25 -64.24 54.07 -3.19
CA GLN A 25 -63.46 53.13 -2.41
C GLN A 25 -63.97 53.17 -0.96
N VAL A 26 -64.07 52.01 -0.33
CA VAL A 26 -64.49 51.93 1.06
C VAL A 26 -63.25 51.99 1.94
N GLY A 27 -63.10 53.09 2.68
CA GLY A 27 -62.11 53.21 3.75
C GLY A 27 -62.73 52.90 5.10
N ILE A 28 -62.18 51.94 5.83
CA ILE A 28 -62.54 51.69 7.24
C ILE A 28 -61.33 52.09 8.09
N GLY A 29 -61.46 53.17 8.85
CA GLY A 29 -60.35 53.72 9.66
C GLY A 29 -59.38 54.62 8.90
N THR A 30 -59.66 54.93 7.62
CA THR A 30 -58.94 55.93 6.81
C THR A 30 -59.94 56.77 6.02
N SER A 31 -59.70 58.09 5.91
CA SER A 31 -60.51 59.01 5.10
C SER A 31 -59.97 59.20 3.68
N SER A 32 -58.81 58.60 3.38
CA SER A 32 -58.18 58.64 2.05
C SER A 32 -57.64 57.25 1.71
N PRO A 33 -58.51 56.31 1.29
CA PRO A 33 -58.08 54.98 0.86
C PRO A 33 -57.07 55.05 -0.28
N ASN A 34 -56.20 54.07 -0.36
CA ASN A 34 -55.21 53.94 -1.41
C ASN A 34 -55.93 53.82 -2.78
N PRO A 35 -55.55 54.62 -3.79
CA PRO A 35 -56.17 54.57 -5.13
C PRO A 35 -56.18 53.18 -5.81
N SER A 36 -55.34 52.23 -5.38
CA SER A 36 -55.33 50.86 -5.92
C SER A 36 -56.25 49.86 -5.19
N ALA A 37 -56.85 50.22 -4.05
CA ALA A 37 -57.68 49.33 -3.24
C ALA A 37 -59.17 49.70 -3.32
N MET A 38 -60.06 48.73 -3.58
CA MET A 38 -61.51 49.00 -3.51
C MET A 38 -62.03 49.01 -2.06
N LEU A 39 -61.32 48.33 -1.16
CA LEU A 39 -61.55 48.31 0.29
C LEU A 39 -60.18 48.40 0.98
N GLU A 40 -59.99 49.43 1.81
CA GLU A 40 -58.83 49.54 2.71
C GLU A 40 -59.31 49.59 4.16
N ILE A 41 -58.69 48.78 5.01
CA ILE A 41 -58.98 48.72 6.44
C ILE A 41 -57.70 49.09 7.18
N ASN A 42 -57.68 50.28 7.77
CA ASN A 42 -56.52 50.81 8.50
C ASN A 42 -56.82 50.88 10.00
N SER A 43 -56.14 50.04 10.79
CA SER A 43 -56.25 50.02 12.24
C SER A 43 -54.96 49.49 12.85
N ALA A 44 -54.48 50.10 13.93
CA ALA A 44 -53.26 49.66 14.62
C ALA A 44 -53.48 48.43 15.52
N ASN A 45 -54.72 48.11 15.88
CA ASN A 45 -55.03 47.06 16.88
C ASN A 45 -56.37 46.34 16.68
N LYS A 46 -57.02 46.48 15.53
CA LYS A 46 -58.26 45.74 15.17
C LYS A 46 -58.10 45.07 13.81
N GLY A 47 -58.65 43.87 13.65
CA GLY A 47 -58.65 43.12 12.39
C GLY A 47 -60.04 43.02 11.75
N VAL A 48 -60.17 42.12 10.78
CA VAL A 48 -61.42 41.81 10.08
C VAL A 48 -61.88 40.41 10.48
N LEU A 49 -63.13 40.29 10.92
CA LEU A 49 -63.78 38.99 11.07
C LEU A 49 -64.57 38.68 9.79
N PHE A 50 -64.12 37.68 9.06
CA PHE A 50 -64.87 37.12 7.93
C PHE A 50 -65.99 36.20 8.42
N PRO A 51 -67.01 35.92 7.58
CA PRO A 51 -68.07 34.96 7.94
C PRO A 51 -67.48 33.62 8.40
N SER A 52 -67.90 33.19 9.59
CA SER A 52 -67.55 31.89 10.15
C SER A 52 -68.56 30.86 9.67
N VAL A 53 -68.10 29.87 8.92
CA VAL A 53 -68.92 28.88 8.21
C VAL A 53 -68.46 27.48 8.61
N SER A 54 -69.38 26.52 8.67
CA SER A 54 -69.08 25.11 8.96
C SER A 54 -69.18 24.29 7.66
N LEU A 55 -68.08 24.19 6.92
CA LEU A 55 -68.05 23.49 5.64
C LEU A 55 -68.03 21.97 5.85
N ASP A 56 -68.77 21.24 5.03
CA ASP A 56 -68.89 19.77 5.16
C ASP A 56 -67.79 19.00 4.41
N SER A 57 -67.23 19.58 3.36
CA SER A 57 -66.13 19.01 2.58
C SER A 57 -65.43 20.07 1.74
N GLU A 58 -64.29 19.73 1.13
CA GLU A 58 -63.60 20.63 0.19
C GLU A 58 -64.44 20.98 -1.04
N THR A 59 -65.49 20.23 -1.36
CA THR A 59 -66.39 20.50 -2.50
C THR A 59 -67.76 20.99 -2.06
N ASP A 60 -67.95 21.32 -0.78
CA ASP A 60 -69.22 21.78 -0.23
C ASP A 60 -69.68 23.10 -0.86
N ASN A 61 -70.63 22.99 -1.78
CA ASN A 61 -71.32 24.10 -2.41
C ASN A 61 -72.78 24.21 -1.96
N ILE A 62 -73.15 23.54 -0.86
CA ILE A 62 -74.50 23.55 -0.29
C ILE A 62 -74.54 24.55 0.86
N THR A 63 -73.55 24.52 1.75
CA THR A 63 -73.45 25.44 2.89
C THR A 63 -73.36 26.90 2.42
N ILE A 64 -72.66 27.12 1.31
CA ILE A 64 -72.70 28.37 0.55
C ILE A 64 -73.10 28.02 -0.88
N PRO A 65 -74.36 28.25 -1.27
CA PRO A 65 -74.83 27.96 -2.63
C PRO A 65 -74.12 28.82 -3.68
N SER A 66 -73.60 28.17 -4.73
CA SER A 66 -72.94 28.84 -5.87
C SER A 66 -71.84 29.85 -5.45
N PRO A 67 -70.82 29.43 -4.70
CA PRO A 67 -69.78 30.33 -4.20
C PRO A 67 -69.00 30.92 -5.37
N ALA A 68 -68.73 32.23 -5.31
CA ALA A 68 -67.96 32.93 -6.32
C ALA A 68 -66.47 32.57 -6.22
N GLU A 69 -65.79 32.47 -7.37
CA GLU A 69 -64.33 32.32 -7.43
C GLU A 69 -63.62 33.45 -6.65
N GLY A 70 -62.71 33.08 -5.76
CA GLY A 70 -61.99 34.00 -4.87
C GLY A 70 -62.74 34.39 -3.59
N LEU A 71 -63.94 33.86 -3.33
CA LEU A 71 -64.68 34.10 -2.08
C LEU A 71 -63.90 33.54 -0.88
N ILE A 72 -63.58 34.37 0.11
CA ILE A 72 -62.86 33.98 1.33
C ILE A 72 -63.82 33.87 2.52
N VAL A 73 -63.74 32.79 3.27
CA VAL A 73 -64.49 32.54 4.51
C VAL A 73 -63.58 31.97 5.59
N TRP A 74 -64.02 32.02 6.85
CA TRP A 74 -63.40 31.28 7.94
C TRP A 74 -64.16 29.96 8.15
N ASN A 75 -63.53 28.81 7.88
CA ASN A 75 -64.09 27.51 8.27
C ASN A 75 -63.89 27.28 9.77
N ASN A 76 -64.96 26.96 10.50
CA ASN A 76 -64.94 26.77 11.95
C ASN A 76 -64.82 25.30 12.39
N GLY A 77 -64.74 24.36 11.44
CA GLY A 77 -64.48 22.94 11.70
C GLY A 77 -65.59 22.20 12.44
N GLN A 78 -66.82 22.73 12.45
CA GLN A 78 -67.97 22.13 13.14
C GLN A 78 -68.81 21.18 12.25
N ALA A 79 -68.47 21.02 10.97
CA ALA A 79 -69.09 20.07 10.04
C ALA A 79 -68.04 19.07 9.52
N GLY A 80 -68.26 18.41 8.38
CA GLY A 80 -67.37 17.37 7.86
C GLY A 80 -65.95 17.80 7.45
N LEU A 81 -65.72 19.07 7.08
CA LEU A 81 -64.38 19.62 6.84
C LEU A 81 -63.84 20.19 8.16
N VAL A 82 -63.01 19.41 8.83
CA VAL A 82 -62.58 19.68 10.22
C VAL A 82 -61.47 20.71 10.34
N GLU A 83 -60.75 20.98 9.24
CA GLU A 83 -59.67 21.94 9.19
C GLU A 83 -60.19 23.37 9.41
N THR A 84 -59.91 23.94 10.57
CA THR A 84 -60.28 25.32 10.92
C THR A 84 -59.31 26.31 10.29
N GLY A 85 -59.80 27.33 9.59
CA GLY A 85 -58.93 28.35 9.01
C GLY A 85 -59.60 29.18 7.93
N PHE A 86 -58.83 30.05 7.28
CA PHE A 86 -59.32 30.77 6.10
C PHE A 86 -59.34 29.84 4.89
N PHE A 87 -60.46 29.81 4.19
CA PHE A 87 -60.62 29.09 2.94
C PHE A 87 -61.07 30.05 1.85
N TYR A 88 -60.63 29.80 0.62
CA TYR A 88 -61.14 30.48 -0.56
C TYR A 88 -61.68 29.50 -1.57
N TRP A 89 -62.79 29.87 -2.21
CA TRP A 89 -63.35 29.06 -3.30
C TRP A 89 -62.56 29.28 -4.57
N ASN A 90 -62.00 28.20 -5.14
CA ASN A 90 -61.40 28.23 -6.48
C ASN A 90 -61.41 26.86 -7.15
N ASN A 91 -61.77 26.81 -8.44
CA ASN A 91 -61.82 25.61 -9.26
C ASN A 91 -62.76 24.54 -8.67
N ALA A 92 -63.97 24.98 -8.30
CA ALA A 92 -65.03 24.14 -7.73
C ALA A 92 -64.67 23.45 -6.39
N LYS A 93 -63.76 24.05 -5.61
CA LYS A 93 -63.38 23.58 -4.28
C LYS A 93 -62.96 24.70 -3.33
N TRP A 94 -63.10 24.46 -2.04
CA TRP A 94 -62.54 25.25 -0.94
C TRP A 94 -61.08 24.90 -0.76
N ASN A 95 -60.20 25.88 -0.99
CA ASN A 95 -58.77 25.76 -0.78
C ASN A 95 -58.41 26.53 0.48
N MET A 96 -57.70 25.89 1.42
CA MET A 96 -57.24 26.57 2.62
C MET A 96 -56.17 27.62 2.25
N LEU A 97 -56.34 28.86 2.69
CA LEU A 97 -55.24 29.82 2.77
C LEU A 97 -54.32 29.38 3.91
N SER A 98 -53.40 28.48 3.58
CA SER A 98 -52.28 28.13 4.44
C SER A 98 -51.45 29.38 4.73
N VAL A 99 -51.36 29.77 5.99
CA VAL A 99 -50.22 30.57 6.47
C VAL A 99 -49.08 29.58 6.70
N GLU A 100 -48.05 29.64 5.86
CA GLU A 100 -46.74 29.06 6.18
C GLU A 100 -46.32 29.61 7.56
N GLY A 101 -46.50 28.80 8.60
CA GLY A 101 -46.23 29.19 9.99
C GLY A 101 -47.24 28.73 11.04
N SER A 102 -48.45 28.30 10.68
CA SER A 102 -49.36 27.73 11.70
C SER A 102 -49.14 26.23 11.85
N GLN A 103 -48.27 25.89 12.80
CA GLN A 103 -48.23 24.60 13.49
C GLN A 103 -49.65 24.15 13.85
N VAL A 104 -50.24 23.27 13.05
CA VAL A 104 -51.30 22.40 13.54
C VAL A 104 -50.58 21.33 14.35
N THR A 105 -50.44 21.57 15.66
CA THR A 105 -50.11 20.49 16.59
C THR A 105 -51.35 19.60 16.71
N PRO A 106 -51.35 18.34 16.25
CA PRO A 106 -52.26 17.39 16.83
C PRO A 106 -51.87 17.31 18.30
N VAL A 107 -52.80 17.59 19.19
CA VAL A 107 -52.67 17.26 20.61
C VAL A 107 -52.78 15.74 20.72
N VAL A 108 -51.69 15.08 20.34
CA VAL A 108 -51.26 13.81 20.90
C VAL A 108 -49.92 14.13 21.55
N PRO A 109 -49.75 13.91 22.86
CA PRO A 109 -48.53 14.28 23.55
C PRO A 109 -47.33 13.54 22.93
N GLY A 110 -46.54 14.26 22.15
CA GLY A 110 -45.24 13.82 21.65
C GLY A 110 -45.21 13.37 20.19
N GLY A 111 -45.07 14.34 19.28
CA GLY A 111 -44.27 14.19 18.04
C GLY A 111 -44.99 14.30 16.70
N GLY A 112 -44.56 15.27 15.88
CA GLY A 112 -44.28 15.02 14.45
C GLY A 112 -45.04 15.84 13.39
N GLY A 113 -44.32 16.79 12.77
CA GLY A 113 -44.42 17.11 11.33
C GLY A 113 -44.42 18.61 11.01
N THR A 114 -43.70 19.17 10.04
CA THR A 114 -42.69 18.71 9.08
C THR A 114 -42.04 19.96 8.49
N THR A 115 -40.74 20.16 8.63
CA THR A 115 -39.96 20.89 7.63
C THR A 115 -39.80 19.97 6.43
N SER A 116 -40.18 20.42 5.22
CA SER A 116 -39.69 19.76 4.01
C SER A 116 -38.28 20.30 3.73
N GLY A 117 -37.31 19.72 4.42
CA GLY A 117 -35.92 20.15 4.46
C GLY A 117 -35.39 19.96 5.87
N TRP A 118 -34.60 18.90 6.08
CA TRP A 118 -33.85 18.55 7.30
C TRP A 118 -34.26 19.24 8.61
N ASN A 119 -34.89 18.49 9.52
CA ASN A 119 -35.19 18.94 10.89
C ASN A 119 -33.89 19.32 11.63
N ASP A 120 -33.78 20.61 11.91
CA ASP A 120 -32.67 21.35 12.50
C ASP A 120 -32.98 21.82 13.95
N SER A 121 -34.10 21.36 14.52
CA SER A 121 -34.57 21.76 15.86
C SER A 121 -34.78 20.62 16.87
N ALA A 122 -34.52 19.36 16.48
CA ALA A 122 -34.61 18.24 17.40
C ALA A 122 -33.37 18.13 18.32
N THR A 123 -33.53 18.53 19.58
CA THR A 123 -32.54 18.29 20.64
C THR A 123 -32.55 16.81 21.05
N ASN A 124 -31.42 16.12 20.88
CA ASN A 124 -31.21 14.80 21.46
C ASN A 124 -30.97 14.98 22.97
N SER A 125 -31.92 14.59 23.82
CA SER A 125 -31.70 14.51 25.27
C SER A 125 -31.00 13.18 25.58
N GLY A 126 -29.68 13.17 25.41
CA GLY A 126 -28.85 12.00 25.73
C GLY A 126 -28.44 11.95 27.19
N THR A 127 -28.94 10.96 27.94
CA THR A 127 -28.12 10.23 28.95
C THR A 127 -28.44 8.75 28.79
N ASN A 128 -27.80 8.10 27.81
CA ASN A 128 -27.79 6.64 27.55
C ASN A 128 -28.93 5.79 28.15
N ALA A 129 -30.00 5.56 27.38
CA ALA A 129 -30.61 4.24 27.08
C ALA A 129 -32.01 4.39 26.46
N GLY A 130 -32.25 3.76 25.31
CA GLY A 130 -33.54 3.11 25.08
C GLY A 130 -34.69 3.83 24.37
N ALA A 131 -34.63 5.08 23.95
CA ALA A 131 -35.78 5.70 23.26
C ALA A 131 -35.63 5.71 21.73
N ASN A 132 -36.65 5.20 21.04
CA ASN A 132 -36.88 5.33 19.59
C ASN A 132 -37.08 6.81 19.22
N THR A 133 -36.00 7.58 19.14
CA THR A 133 -36.06 8.97 18.68
C THR A 133 -35.93 9.01 17.17
N THR A 134 -36.80 9.79 16.54
CA THR A 134 -36.75 10.16 15.12
C THR A 134 -35.34 10.64 14.78
N LEU A 135 -34.78 10.12 13.68
CA LEU A 135 -33.43 10.40 13.19
C LEU A 135 -33.21 11.92 13.03
N ALA A 136 -32.56 12.55 13.99
CA ALA A 136 -32.09 13.93 13.89
C ALA A 136 -30.60 13.93 13.51
N LEU A 137 -30.24 14.60 12.41
CA LEU A 137 -28.84 14.88 12.10
C LEU A 137 -28.42 16.15 12.84
N GLY A 138 -27.90 15.98 14.05
CA GLY A 138 -27.39 17.09 14.86
C GLY A 138 -27.81 17.00 16.33
N THR A 139 -26.95 17.50 17.22
CA THR A 139 -27.21 17.70 18.64
C THR A 139 -26.66 19.08 19.05
N ASN A 140 -27.24 19.71 20.06
CA ASN A 140 -26.67 20.88 20.74
C ASN A 140 -25.90 20.49 22.02
N THR A 141 -25.71 19.20 22.24
CA THR A 141 -25.03 18.60 23.39
C THR A 141 -23.69 18.01 22.94
N TYR A 142 -22.79 17.75 23.89
CA TYR A 142 -21.53 17.05 23.63
C TYR A 142 -21.73 15.53 23.51
N ASP A 143 -22.87 15.10 22.97
CA ASP A 143 -23.22 13.70 22.76
C ASP A 143 -22.84 13.25 21.34
N ASP A 144 -22.56 11.96 21.20
CA ASP A 144 -22.27 11.35 19.91
C ASP A 144 -23.49 11.37 18.96
N LEU A 145 -23.24 11.54 17.66
CA LEU A 145 -24.25 11.30 16.62
C LEU A 145 -24.33 9.80 16.32
N ILE A 146 -25.52 9.20 16.49
CA ILE A 146 -25.72 7.74 16.36
C ILE A 146 -26.68 7.42 15.21
N PHE A 147 -26.24 6.57 14.29
CA PHE A 147 -27.07 5.99 13.23
C PHE A 147 -27.54 4.60 13.65
N LYS A 148 -28.84 4.33 13.56
CA LYS A 148 -29.45 3.03 13.91
C LYS A 148 -30.25 2.44 12.76
N VAL A 149 -30.28 1.12 12.68
CA VAL A 149 -31.19 0.33 11.83
C VAL A 149 -31.80 -0.76 12.72
N ASN A 150 -33.14 -0.91 12.70
CA ASN A 150 -33.86 -1.84 13.59
C ASN A 150 -33.46 -1.71 15.07
N SER A 151 -33.31 -0.47 15.55
CA SER A 151 -32.86 -0.14 16.92
C SER A 151 -31.43 -0.61 17.28
N VAL A 152 -30.65 -1.11 16.32
CA VAL A 152 -29.23 -1.49 16.50
C VAL A 152 -28.32 -0.38 15.97
N LYS A 153 -27.27 -0.02 16.72
CA LYS A 153 -26.24 0.95 16.29
C LYS A 153 -25.53 0.43 15.03
N MET A 154 -25.66 1.18 13.93
CA MET A 154 -24.95 0.94 12.67
C MET A 154 -23.85 1.95 12.41
N GLY A 155 -23.88 3.12 13.04
CA GLY A 155 -22.83 4.11 12.91
C GLY A 155 -22.77 5.06 14.10
N ARG A 156 -21.62 5.69 14.29
CA ARG A 156 -21.35 6.70 15.32
C ARG A 156 -20.33 7.70 14.81
N LEU A 157 -20.64 9.00 14.91
CA LEU A 157 -19.63 10.06 14.88
C LEU A 157 -19.49 10.58 16.31
N GLY A 158 -18.33 10.35 16.91
CA GLY A 158 -18.07 10.70 18.30
C GLY A 158 -17.49 12.09 18.47
N VAL A 159 -17.79 12.70 19.61
CA VAL A 159 -17.24 14.01 20.02
C VAL A 159 -15.74 13.98 20.35
N ASP A 160 -15.16 12.78 20.42
CA ASP A 160 -13.75 12.48 20.64
C ASP A 160 -12.99 12.24 19.33
N ASN A 161 -13.47 12.82 18.21
CA ASN A 161 -12.96 12.65 16.84
C ASN A 161 -13.05 11.21 16.32
N SER A 162 -13.89 10.37 16.91
CA SER A 162 -14.01 8.97 16.53
C SER A 162 -15.09 8.74 15.48
N VAL A 163 -14.90 7.73 14.62
CA VAL A 163 -15.87 7.34 13.59
C VAL A 163 -16.04 5.83 13.64
N SER A 164 -17.26 5.35 13.88
CA SER A 164 -17.59 3.92 13.83
C SER A 164 -18.66 3.68 12.76
N LEU A 165 -18.47 2.71 11.88
CA LEU A 165 -19.46 2.29 10.87
C LEU A 165 -19.52 0.76 10.80
N GLY A 166 -20.71 0.19 10.93
CA GLY A 166 -20.96 -1.25 10.96
C GLY A 166 -21.46 -1.76 12.33
N PRO A 167 -22.16 -2.91 12.36
CA PRO A 167 -22.64 -3.50 13.60
C PRO A 167 -21.49 -3.77 14.58
N MET A 168 -21.62 -3.30 15.82
CA MET A 168 -20.59 -3.47 16.86
C MET A 168 -19.22 -2.85 16.53
N ALA A 169 -19.11 -1.97 15.53
CA ALA A 169 -17.89 -1.20 15.32
C ALA A 169 -17.64 -0.26 16.53
N ASN A 170 -16.40 -0.25 16.99
CA ASN A 170 -15.98 0.44 18.21
C ASN A 170 -14.67 1.22 17.98
N ALA A 171 -14.78 2.39 17.37
CA ALA A 171 -13.70 3.37 17.47
C ALA A 171 -13.70 3.99 18.88
N GLY A 172 -12.54 4.16 19.49
CA GLY A 172 -12.32 5.07 20.62
C GLY A 172 -11.75 6.41 20.14
N GLN A 173 -11.22 7.22 21.07
CA GLN A 173 -10.69 8.56 20.79
C GLN A 173 -9.77 8.59 19.56
N ASN A 174 -10.00 9.58 18.68
CA ASN A 174 -9.29 9.78 17.41
C ASN A 174 -9.24 8.53 16.50
N GLY A 175 -10.14 7.56 16.71
CA GLY A 175 -10.15 6.29 15.99
C GLY A 175 -11.15 6.27 14.83
N ILE A 176 -10.85 5.51 13.78
CA ILE A 176 -11.79 5.20 12.69
C ILE A 176 -11.96 3.69 12.62
N SER A 177 -13.18 3.20 12.74
CA SER A 177 -13.52 1.78 12.79
C SER A 177 -14.65 1.47 11.83
N ILE A 178 -14.37 0.75 10.74
CA ILE A 178 -15.34 0.44 9.69
C ILE A 178 -15.41 -1.07 9.49
N GLY A 179 -16.58 -1.67 9.73
CA GLY A 179 -16.83 -3.10 9.60
C GLY A 179 -17.39 -3.73 10.88
N THR A 180 -18.07 -4.87 10.73
CA THR A 180 -18.67 -5.58 11.86
C THR A 180 -17.62 -5.98 12.89
N SER A 181 -17.85 -5.65 14.17
CA SER A 181 -16.91 -5.93 15.27
C SER A 181 -15.50 -5.35 15.08
N SER A 182 -15.35 -4.33 14.22
CA SER A 182 -14.08 -3.63 14.10
C SER A 182 -13.79 -2.79 15.35
N SER A 183 -12.52 -2.52 15.65
CA SER A 183 -12.13 -1.63 16.75
C SER A 183 -10.86 -0.86 16.44
N ALA A 184 -10.81 0.41 16.85
CA ALA A 184 -9.59 1.21 16.75
C ALA A 184 -9.54 2.31 17.81
N PHE A 185 -8.39 2.50 18.45
CA PHE A 185 -8.12 3.62 19.34
C PHE A 185 -6.91 4.40 18.80
N GLN A 186 -7.10 5.70 18.55
CA GLN A 186 -6.09 6.56 17.91
C GLN A 186 -5.50 5.94 16.64
N GLY A 187 -6.32 5.33 15.79
CA GLY A 187 -5.87 4.59 14.61
C GLY A 187 -7.02 4.25 13.67
N VAL A 188 -6.74 3.47 12.63
CA VAL A 188 -7.73 3.15 11.58
C VAL A 188 -7.88 1.64 11.41
N SER A 189 -9.07 1.09 11.66
CA SER A 189 -9.43 -0.29 11.37
C SER A 189 -10.55 -0.36 10.32
N ILE A 190 -10.35 -1.10 9.23
CA ILE A 190 -11.32 -1.28 8.14
C ILE A 190 -11.42 -2.77 7.79
N GLY A 191 -12.55 -3.41 8.09
CA GLY A 191 -12.83 -4.83 7.83
C GLY A 191 -13.64 -5.46 8.96
N ASN A 192 -14.35 -6.56 8.66
CA ASN A 192 -14.98 -7.34 9.72
C ASN A 192 -13.89 -7.92 10.64
N GLU A 193 -14.07 -7.75 11.96
CA GLU A 193 -13.11 -8.14 13.00
C GLU A 193 -11.71 -7.50 12.86
N ALA A 194 -11.57 -6.41 12.09
CA ALA A 194 -10.31 -5.67 12.03
C ALA A 194 -10.07 -4.92 13.35
N SER A 195 -8.85 -4.95 13.89
CA SER A 195 -8.55 -4.33 15.18
C SER A 195 -7.23 -3.58 15.18
N VAL A 196 -7.25 -2.36 15.70
CA VAL A 196 -6.06 -1.60 16.11
C VAL A 196 -6.03 -1.59 17.64
N GLY A 197 -5.10 -2.34 18.22
CA GLY A 197 -5.00 -2.54 19.68
C GLY A 197 -4.20 -1.48 20.42
N ALA A 198 -3.43 -0.65 19.69
CA ALA A 198 -2.60 0.40 20.25
C ALA A 198 -2.53 1.61 19.30
N ASN A 199 -2.11 2.76 19.84
CA ASN A 199 -2.16 4.05 19.14
C ASN A 199 -1.38 4.06 17.82
N ASP A 200 -1.85 4.89 16.90
CA ASP A 200 -1.27 5.19 15.59
C ASP A 200 -1.19 3.98 14.65
N GLY A 201 -1.98 2.93 14.89
CA GLY A 201 -2.02 1.73 14.06
C GLY A 201 -2.99 1.80 12.88
N LEU A 202 -2.73 0.96 11.87
CA LEU A 202 -3.58 0.76 10.70
C LEU A 202 -3.88 -0.73 10.53
N ALA A 203 -5.16 -1.12 10.54
CA ALA A 203 -5.60 -2.49 10.28
C ALA A 203 -6.63 -2.51 9.14
N VAL A 204 -6.27 -3.02 7.96
CA VAL A 204 -7.17 -3.04 6.78
C VAL A 204 -7.30 -4.45 6.26
N GLY A 205 -8.50 -5.02 6.32
CA GLY A 205 -8.81 -6.38 5.89
C GLY A 205 -9.60 -7.15 6.95
N ASN A 206 -10.33 -8.18 6.53
CA ASN A 206 -11.03 -9.04 7.48
C ASN A 206 -10.03 -9.69 8.45
N LYS A 207 -10.26 -9.57 9.76
CA LYS A 207 -9.38 -10.05 10.83
C LYS A 207 -7.97 -9.46 10.83
N ALA A 208 -7.73 -8.36 10.09
CA ALA A 208 -6.46 -7.66 10.16
C ALA A 208 -6.26 -7.10 11.58
N THR A 209 -5.09 -7.34 12.18
CA THR A 209 -4.82 -6.94 13.57
C THR A 209 -3.51 -6.17 13.66
N ALA A 210 -3.61 -4.88 13.97
CA ALA A 210 -2.48 -4.03 14.32
C ALA A 210 -2.37 -3.92 15.85
N ALA A 211 -1.72 -4.88 16.51
CA ALA A 211 -1.79 -5.02 17.97
C ALA A 211 -0.88 -4.06 18.75
N ALA A 212 0.02 -3.35 18.07
CA ALA A 212 1.10 -2.60 18.69
C ALA A 212 1.23 -1.16 18.16
N PHE A 213 1.96 -0.32 18.88
CA PHE A 213 2.10 1.11 18.60
C PHE A 213 2.66 1.34 17.20
N LYS A 214 2.04 2.23 16.41
CA LYS A 214 2.46 2.57 15.04
C LYS A 214 2.62 1.37 14.10
N SER A 215 1.87 0.29 14.34
CA SER A 215 1.96 -0.92 13.50
C SER A 215 0.91 -0.94 12.39
N ASN A 216 1.24 -1.56 11.25
CA ASN A 216 0.38 -1.59 10.06
C ASN A 216 0.10 -3.04 9.63
N ALA A 217 -1.16 -3.47 9.65
CA ALA A 217 -1.61 -4.78 9.19
C ALA A 217 -2.60 -4.62 8.02
N ILE A 218 -2.24 -5.04 6.81
CA ILE A 218 -3.05 -4.89 5.60
C ILE A 218 -3.22 -6.24 4.89
N GLY A 219 -4.42 -6.80 4.92
CA GLY A 219 -4.79 -8.07 4.29
C GLY A 219 -5.67 -8.94 5.18
N TYR A 220 -6.29 -9.96 4.60
CA TYR A 220 -7.05 -10.96 5.38
C TYR A 220 -6.12 -11.60 6.42
N ASN A 221 -6.49 -11.50 7.70
CA ASN A 221 -5.73 -12.08 8.82
C ASN A 221 -4.24 -11.64 8.87
N ALA A 222 -3.92 -10.46 8.30
CA ALA A 222 -2.59 -9.86 8.48
C ALA A 222 -2.42 -9.43 9.94
N LYS A 223 -1.24 -9.66 10.53
CA LYS A 223 -1.01 -9.41 11.96
C LYS A 223 0.33 -8.76 12.24
N THR A 224 0.31 -7.73 13.09
CA THR A 224 1.50 -7.15 13.69
C THR A 224 1.40 -7.24 15.21
N ASN A 225 2.48 -7.66 15.88
CA ASN A 225 2.49 -7.84 17.35
C ASN A 225 3.45 -6.88 18.07
N LYS A 226 4.30 -6.16 17.33
CA LYS A 226 5.37 -5.32 17.88
C LYS A 226 5.33 -3.91 17.31
N ASN A 227 5.89 -2.96 18.06
CA ASN A 227 5.84 -1.55 17.68
C ASN A 227 6.51 -1.32 16.32
N GLU A 228 5.95 -0.39 15.54
CA GLU A 228 6.48 0.06 14.26
C GLU A 228 6.66 -1.06 13.21
N SER A 229 6.01 -2.21 13.42
CA SER A 229 6.06 -3.34 12.48
C SER A 229 4.97 -3.23 11.41
N THR A 230 5.24 -3.82 10.24
CA THR A 230 4.36 -3.77 9.07
C THR A 230 4.14 -5.17 8.50
N ALA A 231 2.88 -5.60 8.41
CA ALA A 231 2.46 -6.85 7.77
C ALA A 231 1.48 -6.54 6.62
N ILE A 232 1.86 -6.85 5.38
CA ILE A 232 1.03 -6.62 4.19
C ILE A 232 0.89 -7.93 3.41
N GLY A 233 -0.33 -8.46 3.34
CA GLY A 233 -0.64 -9.70 2.64
C GLY A 233 -1.52 -10.63 3.48
N ASN A 234 -2.24 -11.52 2.81
CA ASN A 234 -3.09 -12.50 3.48
C ASN A 234 -2.24 -13.44 4.36
N ASN A 235 -2.61 -13.57 5.64
CA ASN A 235 -1.87 -14.30 6.68
C ASN A 235 -0.42 -13.82 6.90
N SER A 236 -0.07 -12.58 6.50
CA SER A 236 1.25 -12.03 6.82
C SER A 236 1.39 -11.78 8.33
N LEU A 237 2.58 -11.99 8.88
CA LEU A 237 2.87 -11.81 10.31
C LEU A 237 4.17 -11.04 10.52
N ALA A 238 4.08 -9.87 11.15
CA ALA A 238 5.24 -9.12 11.64
C ALA A 238 5.32 -9.18 13.18
N ASP A 239 6.21 -10.04 13.68
CA ASP A 239 6.32 -10.36 15.12
C ASP A 239 7.62 -9.81 15.76
N GLY A 240 8.35 -8.93 15.05
CA GLY A 240 9.54 -8.24 15.53
C GLY A 240 9.35 -6.72 15.60
N PHE A 241 10.05 -6.05 16.51
CA PHE A 241 10.07 -4.58 16.57
C PHE A 241 10.63 -4.03 15.24
N GLN A 242 9.95 -3.05 14.64
CA GLN A 242 10.33 -2.48 13.33
C GLN A 242 10.48 -3.51 12.19
N SER A 243 9.86 -4.69 12.32
CA SER A 243 9.97 -5.72 11.28
C SER A 243 8.94 -5.54 10.17
N THR A 244 9.26 -6.01 8.97
CA THR A 244 8.42 -5.87 7.78
C THR A 244 8.16 -7.23 7.13
N ALA A 245 6.90 -7.66 7.05
CA ALA A 245 6.45 -8.87 6.37
C ALA A 245 5.50 -8.50 5.21
N ILE A 246 5.93 -8.71 3.95
CA ILE A 246 5.13 -8.38 2.77
C ILE A 246 4.98 -9.62 1.88
N GLY A 247 3.76 -10.07 1.67
CA GLY A 247 3.40 -11.24 0.85
C GLY A 247 2.48 -12.21 1.58
N TYR A 248 1.80 -13.07 0.81
CA TYR A 248 0.98 -14.14 1.36
C TYR A 248 1.81 -15.04 2.29
N ASN A 249 1.36 -15.20 3.53
CA ASN A 249 2.04 -16.01 4.55
C ASN A 249 3.52 -15.63 4.79
N SER A 250 3.90 -14.37 4.49
CA SER A 250 5.22 -13.83 4.85
C SER A 250 5.32 -13.65 6.36
N LYS A 251 6.50 -13.90 6.93
CA LYS A 251 6.68 -13.87 8.38
C LYS A 251 8.03 -13.31 8.82
N THR A 252 8.00 -12.41 9.80
CA THR A 252 9.18 -11.96 10.55
C THR A 252 9.00 -12.28 12.03
N THR A 253 10.05 -12.74 12.72
CA THR A 253 10.00 -13.05 14.18
C THR A 253 11.05 -12.32 15.02
N ALA A 254 11.91 -11.55 14.38
CA ALA A 254 12.99 -10.81 15.04
C ALA A 254 12.95 -9.34 14.68
N ASN A 255 13.58 -8.52 15.52
CA ASN A 255 13.57 -7.07 15.34
C ASN A 255 14.33 -6.67 14.08
N GLU A 256 13.86 -5.61 13.44
CA GLU A 256 14.47 -5.00 12.24
C GLU A 256 14.62 -5.98 11.06
N SER A 257 13.90 -7.12 11.09
CA SER A 257 13.96 -8.11 10.02
C SER A 257 12.92 -7.84 8.93
N SER A 258 13.19 -8.30 7.71
CA SER A 258 12.39 -8.04 6.53
C SER A 258 12.14 -9.32 5.74
N ALA A 259 10.88 -9.74 5.63
CA ALA A 259 10.45 -10.88 4.82
C ALA A 259 9.55 -10.39 3.68
N LEU A 260 10.07 -10.38 2.45
CA LEU A 260 9.40 -9.85 1.26
C LEU A 260 9.22 -10.97 0.23
N GLY A 261 8.02 -11.50 0.11
CA GLY A 261 7.66 -12.58 -0.82
C GLY A 261 6.67 -13.56 -0.20
N ASN A 262 5.98 -14.31 -1.06
CA ASN A 262 5.06 -15.37 -0.62
C ASN A 262 5.85 -16.45 0.14
N ASN A 263 5.38 -16.83 1.33
CA ASN A 263 6.05 -17.76 2.24
C ASN A 263 7.47 -17.37 2.67
N SER A 264 7.88 -16.11 2.49
CA SER A 264 9.20 -15.64 2.98
C SER A 264 9.24 -15.65 4.51
N PHE A 265 10.40 -15.97 5.09
CA PHE A 265 10.58 -16.05 6.54
C PHE A 265 11.91 -15.45 7.00
N ALA A 266 11.85 -14.34 7.73
CA ALA A 266 13.02 -13.67 8.30
C ALA A 266 13.06 -13.79 9.83
N ALA A 267 13.78 -14.80 10.33
CA ALA A 267 13.79 -15.17 11.74
C ALA A 267 14.86 -14.49 12.60
N GLY A 268 15.87 -13.87 11.99
CA GLY A 268 17.02 -13.30 12.69
C GLY A 268 16.97 -11.78 12.81
N PHE A 269 17.66 -11.23 13.80
CA PHE A 269 17.78 -9.77 13.97
C PHE A 269 18.42 -9.15 12.73
N GLN A 270 17.84 -8.07 12.21
CA GLN A 270 18.34 -7.35 11.02
C GLN A 270 18.51 -8.23 9.76
N SER A 271 17.76 -9.33 9.64
CA SER A 271 17.87 -10.22 8.49
C SER A 271 16.91 -9.85 7.36
N VAL A 272 17.26 -10.19 6.13
CA VAL A 272 16.47 -9.91 4.93
C VAL A 272 16.21 -11.20 4.15
N ALA A 273 14.94 -11.59 4.02
CA ALA A 273 14.48 -12.68 3.17
C ALA A 273 13.63 -12.12 2.01
N LEU A 274 14.17 -12.09 0.80
CA LEU A 274 13.52 -11.54 -0.39
C LEU A 274 13.31 -12.63 -1.44
N GLY A 275 12.05 -13.03 -1.67
CA GLY A 275 11.67 -14.03 -2.68
C GLY A 275 10.63 -15.03 -2.18
N TYR A 276 10.08 -15.82 -3.11
CA TYR A 276 9.18 -16.92 -2.75
C TYR A 276 9.94 -17.95 -1.91
N ASN A 277 9.46 -18.21 -0.70
CA ASN A 277 10.05 -19.17 0.25
C ASN A 277 11.54 -18.89 0.58
N ALA A 278 11.97 -17.62 0.49
CA ALA A 278 13.28 -17.19 0.98
C ALA A 278 13.34 -17.23 2.51
N LYS A 279 14.46 -17.66 3.08
CA LYS A 279 14.59 -17.95 4.51
C LYS A 279 15.91 -17.48 5.12
N THR A 280 15.82 -16.77 6.24
CA THR A 280 16.96 -16.46 7.13
C THR A 280 16.67 -17.02 8.53
N ASN A 281 17.62 -17.68 9.19
CA ASN A 281 17.48 -18.31 10.51
C ASN A 281 18.44 -17.73 11.58
N SER A 282 19.38 -16.85 11.22
CA SER A 282 20.33 -16.18 12.12
C SER A 282 20.41 -14.67 11.86
N ASN A 283 21.20 -13.97 12.69
CA ASN A 283 21.27 -12.51 12.67
C ASN A 283 22.06 -11.98 11.47
N SER A 284 21.63 -10.82 10.96
CA SER A 284 22.27 -10.06 9.88
C SER A 284 22.47 -10.85 8.58
N GLU A 285 21.59 -11.82 8.33
CA GLU A 285 21.60 -12.64 7.12
C GLU A 285 20.88 -11.96 5.95
N THR A 286 21.30 -12.27 4.73
CA THR A 286 20.64 -11.81 3.49
C THR A 286 20.35 -12.99 2.56
N ALA A 287 19.09 -13.32 2.34
CA ALA A 287 18.63 -14.37 1.41
C ALA A 287 17.80 -13.73 0.28
N VAL A 288 18.27 -13.79 -0.97
CA VAL A 288 17.62 -13.15 -2.13
C VAL A 288 17.42 -14.16 -3.27
N GLY A 289 16.17 -14.59 -3.48
CA GLY A 289 15.75 -15.49 -4.56
C GLY A 289 14.77 -16.57 -4.12
N PHE A 290 14.21 -17.28 -5.09
CA PHE A 290 13.33 -18.44 -4.86
C PHE A 290 14.05 -19.52 -4.05
N ASN A 291 13.44 -20.00 -2.96
CA ASN A 291 13.98 -21.05 -2.08
C ASN A 291 15.42 -20.76 -1.58
N THR A 292 15.80 -19.50 -1.39
CA THR A 292 17.10 -19.16 -0.80
C THR A 292 17.12 -19.41 0.70
N VAL A 293 18.24 -19.90 1.22
CA VAL A 293 18.39 -20.20 2.64
C VAL A 293 19.71 -19.64 3.18
N THR A 294 19.63 -18.98 4.34
CA THR A 294 20.78 -18.59 5.15
C THR A 294 20.59 -19.13 6.57
N ASN A 295 21.68 -19.66 7.15
CA ASN A 295 21.71 -20.21 8.51
C ASN A 295 22.96 -19.78 9.31
N GLY A 296 23.87 -19.03 8.70
CA GLY A 296 25.08 -18.54 9.34
C GLY A 296 24.94 -17.06 9.64
N GLN A 297 25.27 -16.65 10.87
CA GLN A 297 25.29 -15.22 11.19
C GLN A 297 26.13 -14.44 10.17
N ASN A 298 25.63 -13.29 9.72
CA ASN A 298 26.23 -12.45 8.67
C ASN A 298 26.39 -13.15 7.30
N SER A 299 25.67 -14.24 7.03
CA SER A 299 25.78 -14.93 5.74
C SER A 299 24.89 -14.30 4.66
N THR A 300 25.28 -14.45 3.41
CA THR A 300 24.57 -13.92 2.25
C THR A 300 24.36 -15.00 1.19
N ALA A 301 23.12 -15.25 0.78
CA ALA A 301 22.75 -16.15 -0.31
C ALA A 301 21.95 -15.40 -1.38
N ILE A 302 22.44 -15.40 -2.62
CA ILE A 302 21.81 -14.71 -3.75
C ILE A 302 21.66 -15.67 -4.93
N GLY A 303 20.43 -15.88 -5.40
CA GLY A 303 20.11 -16.74 -6.53
C GLY A 303 19.18 -17.90 -6.17
N SER A 304 18.39 -18.39 -7.13
CA SER A 304 17.42 -19.48 -6.89
C SER A 304 18.10 -20.72 -6.29
N GLY A 305 17.62 -21.18 -5.13
CA GLY A 305 18.18 -22.30 -4.38
C GLY A 305 19.55 -22.08 -3.73
N ALA A 306 20.08 -20.84 -3.71
CA ALA A 306 21.35 -20.56 -3.03
C ALA A 306 21.25 -20.78 -1.52
N SER A 307 22.31 -21.32 -0.91
CA SER A 307 22.37 -21.71 0.50
C SER A 307 23.69 -21.29 1.15
N ALA A 308 23.66 -20.34 2.10
CA ALA A 308 24.83 -19.91 2.85
C ALA A 308 24.68 -20.27 4.34
N THR A 309 25.25 -21.40 4.75
CA THR A 309 25.09 -21.97 6.11
C THR A 309 26.29 -21.73 7.02
N GLY A 310 27.44 -21.32 6.46
CA GLY A 310 28.59 -20.87 7.25
C GLY A 310 28.43 -19.44 7.77
N GLN A 311 28.90 -19.16 8.98
CA GLN A 311 29.05 -17.79 9.49
C GLN A 311 29.95 -16.95 8.57
N ASN A 312 29.56 -15.69 8.33
CA ASN A 312 30.22 -14.75 7.41
C ASN A 312 30.41 -15.30 5.98
N SER A 313 29.62 -16.30 5.57
CA SER A 313 29.78 -16.94 4.28
C SER A 313 28.91 -16.29 3.20
N THR A 314 29.31 -16.40 1.95
CA THR A 314 28.57 -15.87 0.80
C THR A 314 28.36 -16.96 -0.25
N ALA A 315 27.13 -17.13 -0.74
CA ALA A 315 26.76 -18.03 -1.83
C ALA A 315 26.05 -17.23 -2.93
N ILE A 316 26.64 -17.16 -4.13
CA ILE A 316 26.06 -16.40 -5.25
C ILE A 316 25.88 -17.34 -6.45
N GLY A 317 24.64 -17.53 -6.88
CA GLY A 317 24.27 -18.29 -8.08
C GLY A 317 23.28 -19.43 -7.83
N TYR A 318 22.73 -19.97 -8.91
CA TYR A 318 21.74 -21.07 -8.86
C TYR A 318 22.28 -22.31 -8.13
N ASN A 319 21.56 -22.75 -7.09
CA ASN A 319 21.94 -23.89 -6.24
C ASN A 319 23.38 -23.82 -5.69
N THR A 320 23.92 -22.61 -5.47
CA THR A 320 25.26 -22.44 -4.90
C THR A 320 25.19 -22.67 -3.39
N THR A 321 26.11 -23.47 -2.84
CA THR A 321 26.16 -23.77 -1.40
C THR A 321 27.49 -23.33 -0.79
N THR A 322 27.43 -22.66 0.36
CA THR A 322 28.60 -22.24 1.13
C THR A 322 28.43 -22.56 2.61
N SER A 323 29.04 -23.67 3.05
CA SER A 323 28.96 -24.16 4.44
C SER A 323 30.15 -23.79 5.32
N GLN A 324 31.28 -23.38 4.73
CA GLN A 324 32.47 -23.00 5.47
C GLN A 324 32.38 -21.56 5.99
N TYR A 325 32.98 -21.31 7.15
CA TYR A 325 33.08 -19.97 7.73
C TYR A 325 33.97 -19.06 6.88
N ASN A 326 33.55 -17.80 6.71
CA ASN A 326 34.27 -16.78 5.95
C ASN A 326 34.52 -17.15 4.47
N ALA A 327 33.83 -18.15 3.93
CA ALA A 327 34.01 -18.59 2.55
C ALA A 327 33.06 -17.85 1.60
N ILE A 328 33.48 -17.70 0.35
CA ILE A 328 32.66 -17.17 -0.73
C ILE A 328 32.63 -18.22 -1.84
N SER A 329 31.43 -18.70 -2.19
CA SER A 329 31.21 -19.55 -3.36
C SER A 329 30.42 -18.76 -4.41
N ILE A 330 30.91 -18.77 -5.64
CA ILE A 330 30.25 -18.15 -6.79
C ILE A 330 29.98 -19.26 -7.83
N GLY A 331 28.71 -19.62 -7.98
CA GLY A 331 28.28 -20.72 -8.83
C GLY A 331 28.37 -22.11 -8.17
N ASN A 332 27.70 -23.08 -8.77
CA ASN A 332 27.76 -24.49 -8.39
C ASN A 332 28.83 -25.26 -9.21
N SER A 333 28.91 -26.59 -9.06
CA SER A 333 29.86 -27.46 -9.77
C SER A 333 29.69 -27.47 -11.30
N SER A 334 28.65 -26.85 -11.84
CA SER A 334 28.37 -26.72 -13.27
C SER A 334 28.38 -25.26 -13.74
N ALA A 335 28.67 -24.31 -12.86
CA ALA A 335 28.72 -22.90 -13.22
C ALA A 335 30.02 -22.54 -13.95
N ASN A 336 29.90 -21.57 -14.86
CA ASN A 336 30.98 -20.88 -15.53
C ASN A 336 30.85 -19.38 -15.22
N VAL A 337 31.87 -18.78 -14.62
CA VAL A 337 31.90 -17.36 -14.26
C VAL A 337 32.64 -16.58 -15.34
N GLY A 338 31.96 -15.63 -15.99
CA GLY A 338 32.56 -14.74 -16.98
C GLY A 338 32.88 -13.36 -16.42
N ILE A 339 34.08 -12.86 -16.71
CA ILE A 339 34.46 -11.45 -16.49
C ILE A 339 34.85 -10.87 -17.86
N GLY A 340 34.12 -9.85 -18.33
CA GLY A 340 34.34 -9.28 -19.66
C GLY A 340 33.82 -10.13 -20.83
N THR A 341 33.09 -11.22 -20.54
CA THR A 341 32.44 -12.07 -21.54
C THR A 341 31.02 -12.42 -21.11
N SER A 342 30.08 -12.43 -22.07
CA SER A 342 28.70 -12.90 -21.88
C SER A 342 28.52 -14.39 -22.22
N THR A 343 29.56 -15.04 -22.75
CA THR A 343 29.60 -16.46 -23.09
C THR A 343 30.85 -17.07 -22.46
N PRO A 344 30.87 -17.26 -21.13
CA PRO A 344 32.00 -17.86 -20.45
C PRO A 344 32.28 -19.24 -21.04
N ASN A 345 33.55 -19.56 -21.26
CA ASN A 345 33.97 -20.87 -21.75
C ASN A 345 33.42 -21.99 -20.84
N THR A 346 32.68 -22.93 -21.42
CA THR A 346 32.03 -24.03 -20.70
C THR A 346 33.01 -25.00 -20.05
N THR A 347 34.27 -24.99 -20.47
CA THR A 347 35.37 -25.79 -19.90
C THR A 347 36.13 -25.08 -18.78
N ALA A 348 35.94 -23.76 -18.63
CA ALA A 348 36.60 -22.96 -17.59
C ALA A 348 35.62 -22.56 -16.49
N ARG A 349 36.06 -22.57 -15.23
CA ARG A 349 35.24 -22.11 -14.10
C ARG A 349 35.23 -20.60 -13.95
N LEU A 350 36.35 -19.98 -14.29
CA LEU A 350 36.50 -18.54 -14.40
C LEU A 350 37.09 -18.24 -15.78
N ASP A 351 36.35 -17.50 -16.60
CA ASP A 351 36.76 -17.05 -17.91
C ASP A 351 36.85 -15.53 -17.91
N VAL A 352 38.06 -14.99 -18.11
CA VAL A 352 38.32 -13.56 -18.13
C VAL A 352 38.75 -13.13 -19.53
N ASN A 353 37.88 -12.38 -20.20
CA ASN A 353 38.20 -11.74 -21.47
C ASN A 353 38.84 -10.37 -21.20
N GLY A 354 40.16 -10.36 -21.04
CA GLY A 354 40.95 -9.18 -20.75
C GLY A 354 42.17 -9.49 -19.86
N GLN A 355 42.87 -8.46 -19.41
CA GLN A 355 43.92 -8.64 -18.41
C GLN A 355 43.31 -8.80 -17.02
N TYR A 356 43.85 -9.74 -16.24
CA TYR A 356 43.55 -9.89 -14.83
C TYR A 356 44.85 -9.91 -14.02
N LYS A 357 44.77 -9.39 -12.80
CA LYS A 357 45.92 -9.26 -11.89
C LYS A 357 45.61 -10.02 -10.61
N LEU A 358 46.47 -10.95 -10.21
CA LEU A 358 46.42 -11.56 -8.88
C LEU A 358 47.46 -10.86 -7.99
N GLY A 359 47.00 -9.91 -7.16
CA GLY A 359 47.85 -9.20 -6.20
C GLY A 359 48.68 -8.06 -6.80
N SER A 360 49.78 -7.68 -6.15
CA SER A 360 50.60 -6.52 -6.55
C SER A 360 51.75 -6.85 -7.50
N LYS A 361 52.09 -8.14 -7.68
CA LYS A 361 53.32 -8.60 -8.34
C LYS A 361 53.20 -9.74 -9.37
N GLY A 362 52.00 -10.12 -9.87
CA GLY A 362 51.89 -11.27 -10.78
C GLY A 362 50.86 -11.16 -11.91
N THR A 363 51.29 -11.48 -13.13
CA THR A 363 50.49 -12.06 -14.22
C THR A 363 50.37 -13.56 -13.99
N VAL A 364 49.21 -14.15 -14.25
CA VAL A 364 49.07 -15.61 -14.26
C VAL A 364 49.52 -16.12 -15.62
N ASN A 365 50.49 -17.03 -15.64
CA ASN A 365 50.89 -17.71 -16.87
C ASN A 365 49.71 -18.58 -17.34
N LYS A 366 49.37 -18.49 -18.63
CA LYS A 366 48.19 -19.10 -19.23
C LYS A 366 48.11 -20.61 -18.98
N ASN A 367 49.27 -21.28 -18.88
CA ASN A 367 49.46 -22.65 -18.42
C ASN A 367 50.90 -22.83 -17.91
N GLN A 368 51.09 -23.11 -16.61
CA GLN A 368 52.38 -23.59 -16.07
C GLN A 368 52.33 -25.11 -15.97
N ILE A 369 53.19 -25.79 -16.72
CA ILE A 369 53.31 -27.25 -16.74
C ILE A 369 54.63 -27.61 -16.08
N SER A 370 54.63 -28.51 -15.09
CA SER A 370 55.86 -28.98 -14.45
C SER A 370 55.88 -30.50 -14.35
N PHE A 371 57.04 -31.09 -14.66
CA PHE A 371 57.23 -32.54 -14.59
C PHE A 371 58.68 -32.93 -14.29
N GLU A 372 58.83 -34.13 -13.76
CA GLU A 372 60.10 -34.82 -13.51
C GLU A 372 60.34 -35.84 -14.63
N VAL A 373 61.60 -36.01 -15.05
CA VAL A 373 61.93 -36.87 -16.19
C VAL A 373 63.34 -37.47 -16.11
N TRP A 374 63.46 -38.75 -16.46
CA TRP A 374 64.71 -39.48 -16.62
C TRP A 374 64.97 -39.78 -18.10
N PRO A 375 65.40 -38.78 -18.90
CA PRO A 375 65.63 -39.01 -20.31
C PRO A 375 66.81 -39.95 -20.51
N GLY A 376 66.72 -40.83 -21.50
CA GLY A 376 67.86 -41.63 -21.93
C GLY A 376 68.98 -40.70 -22.43
N VAL A 377 70.19 -40.85 -21.89
CA VAL A 377 71.37 -40.08 -22.30
C VAL A 377 72.52 -41.01 -22.61
N SER A 378 73.24 -40.70 -23.69
CA SER A 378 74.51 -41.35 -24.02
C SER A 378 75.45 -40.32 -24.62
N VAL A 379 76.18 -39.63 -23.74
CA VAL A 379 77.30 -38.76 -24.11
C VAL A 379 78.57 -39.55 -23.86
N ASN A 380 79.38 -39.77 -24.89
CA ASN A 380 80.62 -40.53 -24.78
C ASN A 380 81.82 -39.65 -25.07
N ASN A 381 82.70 -39.49 -24.07
CA ASN A 381 84.00 -38.83 -24.19
C ASN A 381 83.89 -37.40 -24.79
N LEU A 382 82.91 -36.61 -24.35
CA LEU A 382 82.72 -35.24 -24.83
C LEU A 382 83.90 -34.38 -24.36
N PRO A 383 84.71 -33.77 -25.25
CA PRO A 383 85.85 -32.98 -24.82
C PRO A 383 85.46 -31.77 -23.97
N SER A 384 86.36 -31.31 -23.12
CA SER A 384 86.18 -30.10 -22.31
C SER A 384 85.77 -28.90 -23.17
N GLY A 385 84.75 -28.15 -22.72
CA GLY A 385 84.20 -26.97 -23.40
C GLY A 385 83.34 -27.28 -24.62
N LYS A 386 83.16 -28.55 -25.02
CA LYS A 386 82.26 -28.92 -26.12
C LYS A 386 80.84 -29.17 -25.60
N SER A 387 79.87 -28.92 -26.47
CA SER A 387 78.45 -29.10 -26.19
C SER A 387 77.84 -30.16 -27.08
N THR A 388 76.85 -30.87 -26.55
CA THR A 388 75.96 -31.73 -27.32
C THR A 388 74.51 -31.37 -27.02
N THR A 389 73.61 -31.65 -27.95
CA THR A 389 72.17 -31.44 -27.76
C THR A 389 71.55 -32.68 -27.12
N MET A 390 70.58 -32.46 -26.26
CA MET A 390 69.74 -33.50 -25.68
C MET A 390 68.27 -33.10 -25.81
N ASP A 391 67.47 -34.09 -26.13
CA ASP A 391 66.02 -33.96 -26.19
C ASP A 391 65.38 -34.57 -24.93
N ILE A 392 64.39 -33.86 -24.40
CA ILE A 392 63.58 -34.22 -23.25
C ILE A 392 62.14 -34.32 -23.75
N ALA A 393 61.62 -35.54 -23.78
CA ALA A 393 60.24 -35.79 -24.16
C ALA A 393 59.27 -35.21 -23.11
N ILE A 394 58.24 -34.51 -23.58
CA ILE A 394 57.15 -34.04 -22.74
C ILE A 394 56.13 -35.18 -22.60
N PRO A 395 55.72 -35.55 -21.36
CA PRO A 395 54.71 -36.58 -21.16
C PRO A 395 53.41 -36.30 -21.93
N ALA A 396 52.80 -37.33 -22.51
CA ALA A 396 51.60 -37.17 -23.38
C ALA A 396 50.42 -36.47 -22.68
N ALA A 397 50.29 -36.62 -21.36
CA ALA A 397 49.25 -35.95 -20.56
C ALA A 397 49.56 -34.47 -20.24
N MET A 398 50.75 -33.98 -20.59
CA MET A 398 51.30 -32.68 -20.21
C MET A 398 51.76 -31.87 -21.43
N VAL A 399 51.21 -32.18 -22.61
CA VAL A 399 51.56 -31.51 -23.86
C VAL A 399 50.98 -30.09 -23.86
N PRO A 400 51.82 -29.04 -23.93
CA PRO A 400 51.36 -27.65 -24.08
C PRO A 400 50.60 -27.42 -25.39
N THR A 401 49.80 -26.35 -25.41
CA THR A 401 48.96 -25.98 -26.57
C THR A 401 49.75 -25.30 -27.70
N SER A 402 50.94 -24.77 -27.41
CA SER A 402 51.83 -24.16 -28.39
C SER A 402 53.31 -24.31 -27.99
N THR A 403 54.23 -24.01 -28.92
CA THR A 403 55.68 -23.93 -28.63
C THR A 403 56.12 -22.56 -28.08
N LYS A 404 55.19 -21.60 -27.92
CA LYS A 404 55.48 -20.27 -27.37
C LYS A 404 55.50 -20.35 -25.86
N ALA A 405 56.64 -20.72 -25.30
CA ALA A 405 56.82 -20.84 -23.87
C ALA A 405 58.21 -20.38 -23.40
N THR A 406 58.29 -20.00 -22.13
CA THR A 406 59.59 -20.01 -21.41
C THR A 406 59.78 -21.38 -20.78
N ILE A 407 60.99 -21.92 -20.89
CA ILE A 407 61.33 -23.21 -20.32
C ILE A 407 62.45 -23.07 -19.32
N VAL A 408 62.27 -23.72 -18.18
CA VAL A 408 63.30 -23.92 -17.17
C VAL A 408 63.55 -25.42 -17.06
N VAL A 409 64.80 -25.82 -17.20
CA VAL A 409 65.25 -27.20 -16.95
C VAL A 409 66.29 -27.15 -15.85
N THR A 410 66.03 -27.86 -14.77
CA THR A 410 66.90 -27.90 -13.59
C THR A 410 67.37 -29.33 -13.36
N PRO A 411 68.68 -29.58 -13.18
CA PRO A 411 69.16 -30.91 -12.80
C PRO A 411 68.63 -31.31 -11.43
N ALA A 412 68.18 -32.56 -11.30
CA ALA A 412 67.87 -33.15 -10.00
C ALA A 412 69.16 -33.36 -9.19
N SER A 413 69.04 -33.54 -7.88
CA SER A 413 70.21 -33.66 -6.99
C SER A 413 71.07 -34.90 -7.28
N ASP A 414 70.45 -35.96 -7.80
CA ASP A 414 71.05 -37.23 -8.23
C ASP A 414 71.48 -37.22 -9.70
N PHE A 415 71.41 -36.08 -10.39
CA PHE A 415 71.93 -35.96 -11.75
C PHE A 415 73.44 -36.23 -11.77
N ALA A 416 73.86 -37.31 -12.44
CA ALA A 416 75.28 -37.71 -12.46
C ALA A 416 76.22 -36.62 -13.02
N GLY A 417 75.71 -35.73 -13.88
CA GLY A 417 76.47 -34.64 -14.48
C GLY A 417 76.51 -33.34 -13.67
N ASN A 418 76.01 -33.29 -12.43
CA ASN A 418 75.79 -32.02 -11.71
C ASN A 418 77.08 -31.19 -11.48
N ALA A 419 78.24 -31.84 -11.44
CA ALA A 419 79.55 -31.19 -11.28
C ALA A 419 80.33 -31.02 -12.59
N THR A 420 79.89 -31.67 -13.68
CA THR A 420 80.67 -31.80 -14.92
C THR A 420 79.95 -31.27 -16.16
N PHE A 421 78.63 -31.08 -16.10
CA PHE A 421 77.83 -30.57 -17.21
C PHE A 421 76.98 -29.36 -16.81
N SER A 422 76.99 -28.32 -17.65
CA SER A 422 76.03 -27.21 -17.56
C SER A 422 74.89 -27.36 -18.55
N ILE A 423 73.67 -27.02 -18.12
CA ILE A 423 72.47 -27.00 -18.97
C ILE A 423 72.24 -25.59 -19.49
N SER A 424 72.04 -25.44 -20.79
CA SER A 424 71.72 -24.15 -21.41
C SER A 424 70.74 -24.27 -22.57
N ASN A 425 70.19 -23.11 -22.98
CA ASN A 425 69.29 -22.98 -24.13
C ASN A 425 68.09 -23.95 -24.13
N PRO A 426 67.34 -24.09 -23.01
CA PRO A 426 66.12 -24.88 -23.01
C PRO A 426 65.08 -24.23 -23.94
N ARG A 427 64.62 -24.99 -24.93
CA ARG A 427 63.61 -24.53 -25.89
C ARG A 427 62.73 -25.66 -26.38
N MET A 428 61.49 -25.35 -26.73
CA MET A 428 60.62 -26.32 -27.40
C MET A 428 60.98 -26.43 -28.87
N THR A 429 61.18 -27.65 -29.36
CA THR A 429 61.30 -27.94 -30.80
C THR A 429 59.97 -28.44 -31.38
N SER A 430 59.10 -28.99 -30.52
CA SER A 430 57.70 -29.31 -30.81
C SER A 430 56.87 -29.24 -29.52
N THR A 431 55.55 -29.39 -29.60
CA THR A 431 54.71 -29.48 -28.39
C THR A 431 54.99 -30.74 -27.55
N SER A 432 55.74 -31.71 -28.08
CA SER A 432 56.07 -32.96 -27.38
C SER A 432 57.53 -33.07 -26.97
N ASN A 433 58.37 -32.06 -27.27
CA ASN A 433 59.81 -32.18 -27.08
C ASN A 433 60.49 -30.86 -26.72
N ILE A 434 61.43 -30.95 -25.78
CA ILE A 434 62.30 -29.85 -25.35
C ILE A 434 63.71 -30.23 -25.70
N THR A 435 64.45 -29.31 -26.33
CA THR A 435 65.88 -29.48 -26.54
C THR A 435 66.64 -28.61 -25.54
N ILE A 436 67.66 -29.19 -24.93
CA ILE A 436 68.67 -28.51 -24.13
C ILE A 436 70.07 -28.70 -24.75
N ASN A 437 70.99 -27.83 -24.38
CA ASN A 437 72.41 -28.03 -24.61
C ASN A 437 73.07 -28.52 -23.32
N LEU A 438 73.82 -29.62 -23.40
CA LEU A 438 74.72 -30.08 -22.36
C LEU A 438 76.15 -29.73 -22.74
N THR A 439 76.79 -28.87 -21.96
CA THR A 439 78.18 -28.48 -22.16
C THR A 439 79.05 -29.14 -21.11
N ASN A 440 80.10 -29.87 -21.53
CA ASN A 440 81.09 -30.37 -20.59
C ASN A 440 81.91 -29.18 -20.07
N ILE A 441 81.76 -28.90 -18.78
CA ILE A 441 82.45 -27.83 -18.06
C ILE A 441 83.61 -28.36 -17.19
N SER A 442 83.85 -29.67 -17.20
CA SER A 442 85.02 -30.26 -16.56
C SER A 442 86.30 -29.94 -17.34
N GLY A 443 87.47 -30.11 -16.70
CA GLY A 443 88.77 -29.95 -17.34
C GLY A 443 89.18 -31.12 -18.25
N ASN A 444 88.41 -32.21 -18.30
CA ASN A 444 88.74 -33.44 -19.02
C ASN A 444 87.62 -33.82 -20.00
N ALA A 445 87.82 -34.88 -20.78
CA ALA A 445 86.71 -35.47 -21.54
C ALA A 445 85.80 -36.27 -20.60
N GLU A 446 84.49 -36.08 -20.71
CA GLU A 446 83.49 -36.67 -19.79
C GLU A 446 82.39 -37.41 -20.55
N SER A 447 81.84 -38.42 -19.89
CA SER A 447 80.72 -39.20 -20.38
C SER A 447 79.51 -39.07 -19.45
N LEU A 448 78.30 -39.16 -20.00
CA LEU A 448 77.06 -39.07 -19.26
C LEU A 448 76.08 -40.15 -19.77
N TYR A 449 75.67 -41.05 -18.87
CA TYR A 449 74.82 -42.22 -19.21
C TYR A 449 73.49 -42.26 -18.45
N SER A 450 73.30 -41.36 -17.48
CA SER A 450 72.02 -41.15 -16.81
C SER A 450 71.74 -39.65 -16.66
N ALA A 451 70.48 -39.29 -16.75
CA ALA A 451 70.01 -37.93 -16.61
C ALA A 451 68.72 -37.91 -15.79
N HIS A 452 68.55 -36.85 -15.00
CA HIS A 452 67.36 -36.63 -14.21
C HIS A 452 67.12 -35.11 -14.06
N PHE A 453 65.96 -34.63 -14.50
CA PHE A 453 65.63 -33.22 -14.56
C PHE A 453 64.23 -32.90 -14.03
N TYR A 454 64.11 -31.70 -13.46
CA TYR A 454 62.84 -31.00 -13.28
C TYR A 454 62.64 -30.00 -14.39
N VAL A 455 61.48 -30.05 -15.04
CA VAL A 455 61.13 -29.18 -16.15
C VAL A 455 59.91 -28.34 -15.78
N THR A 456 59.98 -27.03 -16.06
CA THR A 456 58.82 -26.12 -16.01
C THR A 456 58.67 -25.42 -17.36
N ILE A 457 57.46 -25.48 -17.92
CA ILE A 457 57.04 -24.79 -19.14
C ILE A 457 56.01 -23.74 -18.75
N ASN A 458 56.23 -22.47 -19.10
CA ASN A 458 55.22 -21.42 -18.96
C ASN A 458 54.79 -20.93 -20.36
N GLU A 459 53.58 -21.30 -20.78
CA GLU A 459 52.99 -20.83 -22.05
C GLU A 459 52.59 -19.35 -21.97
N PHE A 460 52.81 -18.65 -23.09
CA PHE A 460 52.40 -17.26 -23.28
C PHE A 460 50.94 -17.10 -23.73
#